data_AF-A0A838GDU3-F1
#
_entry.id   AF-A0A838GDU3-F1
#
_cell.length_a   1.000
_cell.length_b   1.000
_cell.length_c   1.000
_cell.angle_alpha   90.00
_cell.angle_beta   90.00
_cell.angle_gamma   90.00
#
_symmetry.space_group_name_H-M   'P 1'
#
loop_
_entity.id
_entity.type
_entity.pdbx_description
1 polymer ?
#
loop_
_entity_poly.entity_id
_entity_poly.type
_entity_poly.pdbx_seq_one_letter_code
_entity_poly.pdbx_strand_id
1 'polypeptide(L)'
;MKALTWHGKRDVRVDTVPDPTIREPTDAIIRVTTSGLCGSDLHLYELLGPFLDEGDILGHEPMGIVEEVGSGVTNLQKGDRVVIPFQISCGTCWMCTQDLQTQCETTQVRDQGMGAALFGYTKLYGQVAGGQAEYLRVPQAQYTHIKVPEEGANLSDDRFVYLSDVLPTAWQAVEYAGIPDGGSVTVLGLGPIGDMSSRIAKHRGHRVIAVDLVPGRLQRARNNGIEVLDLNEHKVIGDAIREMTDGRGTDSVIDAVGMEAHGSPFGKLAHQMTGLLPDAVAARMMETAGVDRLHALYSAIDIVRRGGTVSLIGVYSGQADPMPMLTLFDKQIQLRMGQANVKRWSDAIMPLVLDPADPLGVETFATHRVPLDEAPQAYSSFQKKQDGAVKVLFQPHA
;
A
#
# COMPACT_ATOMS: atom_id res chain seq x y z
N MET A 1 -21.76 -3.45 -15.21
CA MET A 1 -21.45 -2.80 -13.92
C MET A 1 -20.67 -1.51 -14.15
N LYS A 2 -20.71 -0.58 -13.20
CA LYS A 2 -19.81 0.58 -13.15
C LYS A 2 -18.44 0.19 -12.59
N ALA A 3 -17.38 0.74 -13.16
CA ALA A 3 -16.00 0.56 -12.70
C ALA A 3 -15.15 1.80 -13.01
N LEU A 4 -14.18 2.11 -12.14
CA LEU A 4 -13.17 3.13 -12.43
C LEU A 4 -12.14 2.56 -13.40
N THR A 5 -12.08 3.15 -14.59
CA THR A 5 -11.18 2.79 -15.69
C THR A 5 -10.12 3.84 -15.92
N TRP A 6 -8.93 3.40 -16.32
CA TRP A 6 -7.84 4.26 -16.75
C TRP A 6 -8.00 4.65 -18.23
N HIS A 7 -7.85 5.93 -18.57
CA HIS A 7 -7.92 6.46 -19.95
C HIS A 7 -6.67 7.21 -20.38
N GLY A 8 -5.67 7.29 -19.50
CA GLY A 8 -4.47 8.04 -19.77
C GLY A 8 -3.87 8.62 -18.50
N LYS A 9 -2.71 9.23 -18.67
CA LYS A 9 -2.06 9.97 -17.59
C LYS A 9 -3.00 11.06 -17.06
N ARG A 10 -3.34 10.96 -15.78
CA ARG A 10 -4.29 11.83 -15.08
C ARG A 10 -5.72 11.84 -15.63
N ASP A 11 -6.13 10.78 -16.33
CA ASP A 11 -7.48 10.63 -16.85
C ASP A 11 -8.00 9.25 -16.43
N VAL A 12 -8.88 9.26 -15.42
CA VAL A 12 -9.65 8.09 -14.98
C VAL A 12 -11.11 8.46 -15.03
N ARG A 13 -11.95 7.49 -15.40
CA ARG A 13 -13.40 7.70 -15.58
C ARG A 13 -14.18 6.53 -15.01
N VAL A 14 -15.43 6.77 -14.67
CA VAL A 14 -16.33 5.69 -14.29
C VAL A 14 -17.10 5.25 -15.51
N ASP A 15 -16.70 4.12 -16.07
CA ASP A 15 -17.32 3.53 -17.25
C ASP A 15 -18.31 2.42 -16.88
N THR A 16 -19.21 2.12 -17.80
CA THR A 16 -19.99 0.88 -17.76
C THR A 16 -19.25 -0.23 -18.50
N VAL A 17 -18.85 -1.26 -17.77
CA VAL A 17 -18.13 -2.44 -18.28
C VAL A 17 -18.99 -3.71 -18.12
N PRO A 18 -18.68 -4.80 -18.84
CA PRO A 18 -19.37 -6.08 -18.63
C PRO A 18 -19.25 -6.58 -17.19
N ASP A 19 -20.31 -7.22 -16.70
CA ASP A 19 -20.27 -7.85 -15.38
C ASP A 19 -19.24 -9.00 -15.36
N PRO A 20 -18.49 -9.17 -14.26
CA PRO A 20 -17.53 -10.25 -14.16
C PRO A 20 -18.26 -11.59 -14.03
N THR A 21 -17.68 -12.62 -14.63
CA THR A 21 -18.18 -13.99 -14.55
C THR A 21 -17.12 -14.92 -13.97
N ILE A 22 -17.55 -16.05 -13.39
CA ILE A 22 -16.65 -17.14 -13.03
C ILE A 22 -15.96 -17.65 -14.31
N ARG A 23 -14.62 -17.64 -14.32
CA ARG A 23 -13.81 -18.15 -15.43
C ARG A 23 -13.14 -19.47 -15.08
N GLU A 24 -12.68 -19.59 -13.84
CA GLU A 24 -12.03 -20.79 -13.31
C GLU A 24 -12.80 -21.34 -12.09
N PRO A 25 -12.70 -22.66 -11.80
CA PRO A 25 -13.31 -23.26 -10.61
C PRO A 25 -12.89 -22.58 -9.30
N THR A 26 -11.72 -21.96 -9.27
CA THR A 26 -11.17 -21.26 -8.10
C THR A 26 -11.63 -19.81 -7.97
N ASP A 27 -12.44 -19.30 -8.88
CA ASP A 27 -12.89 -17.91 -8.84
C ASP A 27 -14.04 -17.71 -7.84
N ALA A 28 -14.23 -16.48 -7.38
CA ALA A 28 -15.47 -16.00 -6.80
C ALA A 28 -15.86 -14.64 -7.41
N ILE A 29 -17.14 -14.30 -7.39
CA ILE A 29 -17.62 -12.94 -7.66
C ILE A 29 -18.07 -12.33 -6.34
N ILE A 30 -17.58 -11.13 -6.04
CA ILE A 30 -18.08 -10.34 -4.92
C ILE A 30 -18.79 -9.09 -5.45
N ARG A 31 -19.87 -8.70 -4.77
CA ARG A 31 -20.41 -7.35 -4.85
C ARG A 31 -19.61 -6.47 -3.90
N VAL A 32 -18.85 -5.54 -4.44
CA VAL A 32 -17.97 -4.66 -3.66
C VAL A 32 -18.84 -3.71 -2.86
N THR A 33 -18.66 -3.68 -1.55
CA THR A 33 -19.38 -2.76 -0.65
C THR A 33 -18.56 -1.50 -0.40
N THR A 34 -17.24 -1.66 -0.27
CA THR A 34 -16.29 -0.58 -0.04
C THR A 34 -14.96 -0.89 -0.75
N SER A 35 -14.36 0.11 -1.40
CA SER A 35 -13.00 0.01 -1.95
C SER A 35 -12.15 1.22 -1.58
N GLY A 36 -10.89 1.00 -1.20
CA GLY A 36 -9.95 2.08 -0.92
C GLY A 36 -9.34 2.73 -2.17
N LEU A 37 -8.91 3.98 -2.00
CA LEU A 37 -7.89 4.63 -2.82
C LEU A 37 -6.53 4.51 -2.11
N CYS A 38 -5.53 3.94 -2.79
CA CYS A 38 -4.19 3.78 -2.26
C CYS A 38 -3.21 4.82 -2.85
N GLY A 39 -2.09 5.05 -2.16
CA GLY A 39 -0.99 5.85 -2.71
C GLY A 39 -0.37 5.21 -3.96
N SER A 40 -0.34 3.89 -4.04
CA SER A 40 0.14 3.15 -5.21
C SER A 40 -0.74 3.35 -6.45
N ASP A 41 -2.04 3.62 -6.28
CA ASP A 41 -2.93 3.99 -7.39
C ASP A 41 -2.51 5.34 -8.02
N LEU A 42 -1.89 6.24 -7.26
CA LEU A 42 -1.35 7.48 -7.82
C LEU A 42 -0.12 7.24 -8.71
N HIS A 43 0.64 6.17 -8.47
CA HIS A 43 1.71 5.78 -9.38
C HIS A 43 1.13 5.35 -10.74
N LEU A 44 -0.01 4.65 -10.76
CA LEU A 44 -0.76 4.32 -11.98
C LEU A 44 -1.28 5.58 -12.69
N TYR A 45 -1.81 6.51 -11.91
CA TYR A 45 -2.37 7.78 -12.38
C TYR A 45 -1.33 8.73 -12.99
N GLU A 46 -0.07 8.68 -12.54
CA GLU A 46 0.98 9.65 -12.91
C GLU A 46 2.17 9.09 -13.70
N LEU A 47 2.69 7.93 -13.28
CA LEU A 47 4.04 7.47 -13.64
C LEU A 47 4.01 6.21 -14.48
N LEU A 48 3.16 5.24 -14.11
CA LEU A 48 3.16 3.89 -14.65
C LEU A 48 2.21 3.71 -15.85
N GLY A 49 1.74 4.81 -16.44
CA GLY A 49 0.91 4.81 -17.65
C GLY A 49 1.43 3.92 -18.79
N PRO A 50 2.74 3.87 -19.09
CA PRO A 50 3.29 2.97 -20.13
C PRO A 50 3.04 1.47 -19.90
N PHE A 51 2.65 1.06 -18.69
CA PHE A 51 2.37 -0.33 -18.33
C PHE A 51 0.86 -0.60 -18.11
N LEU A 52 0.00 0.33 -18.52
CA LEU A 52 -1.46 0.24 -18.48
C LEU A 52 -2.03 0.31 -19.91
N ASP A 53 -3.22 -0.24 -20.08
CA ASP A 53 -4.04 -0.03 -21.28
C ASP A 53 -5.27 0.81 -20.95
N GLU A 54 -5.74 1.58 -21.93
CA GLU A 54 -7.03 2.26 -21.82
C GLU A 54 -8.14 1.23 -21.54
N GLY A 55 -8.94 1.50 -20.52
CA GLY A 55 -10.00 0.61 -20.03
C GLY A 55 -9.59 -0.29 -18.85
N ASP A 56 -8.32 -0.29 -18.42
CA ASP A 56 -7.90 -1.05 -17.24
C ASP A 56 -8.66 -0.59 -15.99
N ILE A 57 -9.26 -1.54 -15.27
CA ILE A 57 -10.03 -1.28 -14.05
C ILE A 57 -9.06 -1.21 -12.86
N LEU A 58 -9.08 -0.10 -12.13
CA LEU A 58 -8.11 0.18 -11.07
C LEU A 58 -8.57 -0.27 -9.67
N GLY A 59 -7.64 -0.19 -8.72
CA GLY A 59 -7.89 -0.34 -7.29
C GLY A 59 -7.72 -1.76 -6.75
N HIS A 60 -7.13 -1.85 -5.57
CA HIS A 60 -6.70 -3.12 -4.98
C HIS A 60 -6.98 -3.23 -3.49
N GLU A 61 -7.88 -2.39 -2.99
CA GLU A 61 -8.32 -2.38 -1.60
C GLU A 61 -9.82 -2.67 -1.41
N PRO A 62 -10.41 -3.72 -2.04
CA PRO A 62 -11.84 -3.95 -1.95
C PRO A 62 -12.21 -4.87 -0.78
N MET A 63 -13.42 -4.65 -0.27
CA MET A 63 -14.18 -5.65 0.46
C MET A 63 -15.62 -5.70 -0.05
N GLY A 64 -16.30 -6.80 0.21
CA GLY A 64 -17.64 -7.00 -0.31
C GLY A 64 -18.34 -8.24 0.21
N ILE A 65 -19.44 -8.56 -0.46
CA ILE A 65 -20.29 -9.72 -0.18
C ILE A 65 -20.17 -10.69 -1.34
N VAL A 66 -19.91 -11.96 -1.05
CA VAL A 66 -19.84 -13.02 -2.05
C VAL A 66 -21.21 -13.19 -2.73
N GLU A 67 -21.25 -13.11 -4.06
CA GLU A 67 -22.45 -13.32 -4.88
C GLU A 67 -22.46 -14.70 -5.54
N GLU A 68 -21.29 -15.17 -5.97
CA GLU A 68 -21.10 -16.44 -6.68
C GLU A 68 -19.72 -17.02 -6.36
N VAL A 69 -19.60 -18.35 -6.33
CA VAL A 69 -18.32 -19.06 -6.16
C VAL A 69 -18.19 -20.16 -7.22
N GLY A 70 -16.98 -20.35 -7.73
CA GLY A 70 -16.63 -21.46 -8.59
C GLY A 70 -16.62 -22.80 -7.84
N SER A 71 -16.68 -23.90 -8.58
CA SER A 71 -16.81 -25.26 -8.02
C SER A 71 -15.61 -25.74 -7.19
N GLY A 72 -14.45 -25.07 -7.32
CA GLY A 72 -13.23 -25.34 -6.57
C GLY A 72 -13.11 -24.54 -5.26
N VAL A 73 -14.06 -23.65 -4.96
CA VAL A 73 -14.09 -22.86 -3.73
C VAL A 73 -15.00 -23.54 -2.72
N THR A 74 -14.42 -24.08 -1.64
CA THR A 74 -15.15 -24.89 -0.65
C THR A 74 -15.32 -24.21 0.71
N ASN A 75 -14.70 -23.04 0.91
CA ASN A 75 -14.65 -22.31 2.17
C ASN A 75 -15.34 -20.93 2.12
N LEU A 76 -16.03 -20.63 1.02
CA LEU A 76 -16.88 -19.46 0.86
C LEU A 76 -18.25 -19.86 0.32
N GLN A 77 -19.26 -19.08 0.66
CA GLN A 77 -20.61 -19.19 0.13
C GLN A 77 -21.22 -17.82 -0.13
N LYS A 78 -22.26 -17.76 -0.95
CA LYS A 78 -23.05 -16.54 -1.18
C LYS A 78 -23.48 -15.93 0.15
N GLY A 79 -23.31 -14.62 0.27
CA GLY A 79 -23.66 -13.84 1.48
C GLY A 79 -22.51 -13.66 2.46
N ASP A 80 -21.41 -14.41 2.33
CA ASP A 80 -20.21 -14.19 3.16
C ASP A 80 -19.64 -12.79 2.91
N ARG A 81 -19.29 -12.08 3.99
CA ARG A 81 -18.52 -10.83 3.93
C ARG A 81 -17.03 -11.15 3.85
N VAL A 82 -16.34 -10.58 2.87
CA VAL A 82 -14.93 -10.86 2.61
C VAL A 82 -14.16 -9.58 2.30
N VAL A 83 -12.94 -9.51 2.82
CA VAL A 83 -11.92 -8.53 2.41
C VAL A 83 -10.98 -9.24 1.44
N ILE A 84 -10.58 -8.56 0.37
CA ILE A 84 -9.70 -9.14 -0.64
C ILE A 84 -8.32 -8.48 -0.55
N PRO A 85 -7.29 -9.21 -0.10
CA PRO A 85 -5.90 -8.79 -0.23
C PRO A 85 -5.52 -8.37 -1.65
N PHE A 86 -4.68 -7.35 -1.78
CA PHE A 86 -4.25 -6.83 -3.08
C PHE A 86 -3.50 -7.87 -3.94
N GLN A 87 -2.83 -8.85 -3.31
CA GLN A 87 -2.11 -9.93 -3.98
C GLN A 87 -2.96 -11.19 -4.18
N ILE A 88 -2.87 -11.77 -5.38
CA ILE A 88 -3.60 -12.99 -5.75
C ILE A 88 -2.72 -14.19 -5.42
N SER A 89 -3.17 -15.07 -4.52
CA SER A 89 -2.34 -16.18 -4.02
C SER A 89 -3.11 -17.50 -3.91
N CYS A 90 -2.44 -18.61 -4.23
CA CYS A 90 -3.09 -19.93 -4.31
C CYS A 90 -3.21 -20.67 -2.97
N GLY A 91 -2.38 -20.31 -1.98
CA GLY A 91 -2.35 -20.96 -0.67
C GLY A 91 -1.63 -22.30 -0.60
N THR A 92 -1.19 -22.87 -1.73
CA THR A 92 -0.69 -24.25 -1.80
C THR A 92 0.72 -24.40 -2.37
N CYS A 93 1.21 -23.43 -3.16
CA CYS A 93 2.59 -23.45 -3.67
C CYS A 93 3.61 -23.28 -2.54
N TRP A 94 4.88 -23.61 -2.79
CA TRP A 94 5.92 -23.58 -1.77
C TRP A 94 6.00 -22.21 -1.09
N MET A 95 6.05 -21.13 -1.87
CA MET A 95 6.08 -19.75 -1.36
C MET A 95 4.87 -19.41 -0.47
N CYS A 96 3.66 -19.83 -0.85
CA CYS A 96 2.46 -19.61 -0.03
C CYS A 96 2.53 -20.36 1.31
N THR A 97 3.11 -21.56 1.34
CA THR A 97 3.30 -22.31 2.61
C THR A 97 4.35 -21.70 3.54
N GLN A 98 5.17 -20.77 3.04
CA GLN A 98 6.15 -20.01 3.81
C GLN A 98 5.66 -18.61 4.19
N ASP A 99 4.36 -18.32 4.02
CA ASP A 99 3.76 -17.01 4.21
C ASP A 99 4.36 -15.91 3.31
N LEU A 100 4.74 -16.29 2.08
CA LEU A 100 5.24 -15.39 1.04
C LEU A 100 4.23 -15.28 -0.09
N GLN A 101 3.01 -14.82 0.20
CA GLN A 101 1.92 -14.73 -0.77
C GLN A 101 2.25 -13.83 -1.97
N THR A 102 3.04 -12.78 -1.77
CA THR A 102 3.51 -11.89 -2.85
C THR A 102 4.51 -12.57 -3.78
N GLN A 103 5.01 -13.74 -3.41
CA GLN A 103 5.90 -14.58 -4.21
C GLN A 103 5.19 -15.86 -4.70
N CYS A 104 3.85 -15.90 -4.67
CA CYS A 104 3.07 -17.07 -5.08
C CYS A 104 3.47 -17.58 -6.47
N GLU A 105 3.93 -18.83 -6.56
CA GLU A 105 4.45 -19.43 -7.80
C GLU A 105 3.35 -19.66 -8.84
N THR A 106 2.11 -19.89 -8.39
CA THR A 106 0.95 -20.14 -9.27
C THR A 106 0.54 -18.89 -10.03
N THR A 107 0.63 -17.73 -9.39
CA THR A 107 0.19 -16.43 -9.94
C THR A 107 1.37 -15.54 -10.30
N GLN A 108 2.60 -16.07 -10.23
CA GLN A 108 3.82 -15.35 -10.56
C GLN A 108 3.81 -14.88 -12.02
N VAL A 109 4.09 -13.59 -12.23
CA VAL A 109 4.17 -12.96 -13.55
C VAL A 109 5.58 -13.13 -14.12
N ARG A 110 5.87 -14.36 -14.55
CA ARG A 110 7.22 -14.82 -14.94
C ARG A 110 7.77 -14.12 -16.18
N ASP A 111 6.92 -13.81 -17.14
CA ASP A 111 7.29 -13.11 -18.38
C ASP A 111 7.79 -11.68 -18.10
N GLN A 112 7.36 -11.09 -16.99
CA GLN A 112 7.81 -9.77 -16.51
C GLN A 112 8.90 -9.86 -15.45
N GLY A 113 9.27 -11.07 -14.99
CA GLY A 113 10.23 -11.27 -13.91
C GLY A 113 9.75 -10.78 -12.54
N MET A 114 8.43 -10.64 -12.36
CA MET A 114 7.82 -10.09 -11.14
C MET A 114 7.23 -11.18 -10.24
N GLY A 115 6.78 -10.77 -9.06
CA GLY A 115 6.11 -11.63 -8.08
C GLY A 115 4.69 -12.05 -8.51
N ALA A 116 3.85 -12.35 -7.52
CA ALA A 116 2.45 -12.71 -7.72
C ALA A 116 1.66 -11.58 -8.39
N ALA A 117 0.67 -11.95 -9.20
CA ALA A 117 -0.26 -11.00 -9.79
C ALA A 117 -1.03 -10.19 -8.73
N LEU A 118 -1.32 -8.93 -9.05
CA LEU A 118 -2.02 -7.99 -8.18
C LEU A 118 -3.33 -7.54 -8.83
N PHE A 119 -4.34 -7.26 -8.02
CA PHE A 119 -5.58 -6.64 -8.50
C PHE A 119 -5.33 -5.18 -8.91
N GLY A 120 -6.04 -4.70 -9.94
CA GLY A 120 -6.12 -3.29 -10.32
C GLY A 120 -4.78 -2.61 -10.58
N TYR A 121 -3.79 -3.37 -11.06
CA TYR A 121 -2.41 -2.92 -11.22
C TYR A 121 -1.89 -3.14 -12.65
N THR A 122 -0.61 -2.83 -12.88
CA THR A 122 0.00 -2.83 -14.21
C THR A 122 0.20 -4.22 -14.82
N LYS A 123 0.55 -4.25 -16.11
CA LYS A 123 1.03 -5.44 -16.85
C LYS A 123 2.17 -6.17 -16.16
N LEU A 124 3.06 -5.44 -15.47
CA LEU A 124 4.16 -6.01 -14.70
C LEU A 124 3.66 -7.00 -13.62
N TYR A 125 2.43 -6.80 -13.15
CA TYR A 125 1.78 -7.66 -12.15
C TYR A 125 0.49 -8.30 -12.67
N GLY A 126 0.45 -8.61 -13.97
CA GLY A 126 -0.55 -9.49 -14.57
C GLY A 126 -1.83 -8.81 -15.03
N GLN A 127 -1.98 -7.49 -14.85
CA GLN A 127 -3.10 -6.70 -15.38
C GLN A 127 -4.48 -7.28 -15.03
N VAL A 128 -4.65 -7.74 -13.79
CA VAL A 128 -5.92 -8.29 -13.32
C VAL A 128 -6.84 -7.15 -12.90
N ALA A 129 -8.10 -7.15 -13.35
CA ALA A 129 -9.07 -6.10 -13.05
C ALA A 129 -9.21 -5.81 -11.54
N GLY A 130 -9.27 -4.54 -11.18
CA GLY A 130 -9.34 -4.05 -9.81
C GLY A 130 -10.73 -3.93 -9.19
N GLY A 131 -10.74 -3.55 -7.91
CA GLY A 131 -11.90 -3.51 -7.04
C GLY A 131 -12.59 -2.15 -6.89
N GLN A 132 -12.12 -1.08 -7.55
CA GLN A 132 -12.87 0.18 -7.61
C GLN A 132 -14.01 0.06 -8.65
N ALA A 133 -14.95 -0.85 -8.37
CA ALA A 133 -16.05 -1.24 -9.23
C ALA A 133 -17.24 -1.74 -8.39
N GLU A 134 -18.41 -1.93 -9.00
CA GLU A 134 -19.58 -2.49 -8.28
C GLU A 134 -19.42 -3.99 -7.96
N TYR A 135 -18.71 -4.73 -8.81
CA TYR A 135 -18.40 -6.15 -8.64
C TYR A 135 -16.95 -6.46 -8.99
N LEU A 136 -16.40 -7.52 -8.41
CA LEU A 136 -15.04 -7.98 -8.66
C LEU A 136 -15.00 -9.50 -8.81
N ARG A 137 -14.30 -9.99 -9.84
CA ARG A 137 -13.86 -11.38 -9.93
C ARG A 137 -12.60 -11.55 -9.10
N VAL A 138 -12.61 -12.50 -8.17
CA VAL A 138 -11.49 -12.85 -7.29
C VAL A 138 -10.93 -14.21 -7.73
N PRO A 139 -9.80 -14.27 -8.46
CA PRO A 139 -9.13 -15.53 -8.72
C PRO A 139 -8.51 -16.11 -7.45
N GLN A 140 -8.33 -17.43 -7.43
CA GLN A 140 -7.78 -18.13 -6.25
C GLN A 140 -8.56 -17.81 -4.95
N ALA A 141 -9.88 -17.67 -5.08
CA ALA A 141 -10.78 -17.30 -3.99
C ALA A 141 -10.86 -18.37 -2.89
N GLN A 142 -10.44 -19.61 -3.15
CA GLN A 142 -10.30 -20.62 -2.10
C GLN A 142 -9.27 -20.26 -1.02
N TYR A 143 -8.39 -19.27 -1.27
CA TYR A 143 -7.37 -18.84 -0.31
C TYR A 143 -7.24 -17.33 -0.15
N THR A 144 -7.29 -16.57 -1.25
CA THR A 144 -6.91 -15.14 -1.27
C THR A 144 -7.72 -14.32 -0.27
N HIS A 145 -9.02 -14.58 -0.12
CA HIS A 145 -9.89 -13.79 0.76
C HIS A 145 -9.50 -13.84 2.25
N ILE A 146 -9.94 -12.81 2.97
CA ILE A 146 -10.07 -12.79 4.43
C ILE A 146 -11.56 -12.72 4.74
N LYS A 147 -12.11 -13.77 5.36
CA LYS A 147 -13.52 -13.81 5.73
C LYS A 147 -13.73 -12.96 6.99
N VAL A 148 -14.73 -12.08 6.96
CA VAL A 148 -15.16 -11.36 8.15
C VAL A 148 -15.87 -12.37 9.06
N PRO A 149 -15.42 -12.54 10.32
CA PRO A 149 -16.04 -13.51 11.22
C PRO A 149 -17.44 -13.07 11.66
N GLU A 150 -18.23 -14.01 12.17
CA GLU A 150 -19.61 -13.75 12.60
C GLU A 150 -19.70 -12.64 13.66
N GLU A 151 -18.72 -12.59 14.59
CA GLU A 151 -18.59 -11.54 15.60
C GLU A 151 -18.49 -10.13 14.97
N GLY A 152 -17.92 -10.04 13.78
CA GLY A 152 -17.78 -8.81 12.99
C GLY A 152 -18.93 -8.55 12.01
N ALA A 153 -19.92 -9.44 11.91
CA ALA A 153 -20.92 -9.41 10.84
C ALA A 153 -21.75 -8.12 10.81
N ASN A 154 -21.95 -7.48 11.96
CA ASN A 154 -22.71 -6.23 12.09
C ASN A 154 -21.83 -4.98 12.23
N LEU A 155 -20.50 -5.13 12.20
CA LEU A 155 -19.58 -4.00 12.26
C LEU A 155 -19.40 -3.37 10.86
N SER A 156 -19.14 -2.06 10.86
CA SER A 156 -18.89 -1.26 9.66
C SER A 156 -17.77 -1.84 8.81
N ASP A 157 -17.85 -1.67 7.49
CA ASP A 157 -16.76 -1.99 6.56
C ASP A 157 -15.46 -1.28 6.93
N ASP A 158 -15.54 -0.09 7.53
CA ASP A 158 -14.37 0.67 8.01
C ASP A 158 -13.52 -0.12 9.02
N ARG A 159 -14.10 -1.12 9.72
CA ARG A 159 -13.31 -2.01 10.59
C ARG A 159 -12.41 -2.94 9.80
N PHE A 160 -12.82 -3.36 8.62
CA PHE A 160 -12.20 -4.49 7.91
C PHE A 160 -11.55 -4.11 6.59
N VAL A 161 -12.02 -3.08 5.89
CA VAL A 161 -11.55 -2.75 4.53
C VAL A 161 -10.04 -2.60 4.45
N TYR A 162 -9.40 -2.08 5.50
CA TYR A 162 -7.95 -1.89 5.55
C TYR A 162 -7.14 -3.19 5.67
N LEU A 163 -7.79 -4.33 5.97
CA LEU A 163 -7.16 -5.65 5.89
C LEU A 163 -6.78 -6.04 4.46
N SER A 164 -7.30 -5.35 3.44
CA SER A 164 -6.93 -5.57 2.03
C SER A 164 -5.49 -5.12 1.73
N ASP A 165 -4.99 -4.09 2.44
CA ASP A 165 -3.65 -3.52 2.23
C ASP A 165 -3.14 -2.79 3.48
N VAL A 166 -3.69 -1.61 3.80
CA VAL A 166 -3.08 -0.65 4.74
C VAL A 166 -2.65 -1.25 6.07
N LEU A 167 -3.53 -2.02 6.72
CA LEU A 167 -3.25 -2.59 8.04
C LEU A 167 -2.13 -3.64 7.95
N PRO A 168 -2.22 -4.69 7.11
CA PRO A 168 -1.14 -5.67 6.98
C PRO A 168 0.17 -5.10 6.44
N THR A 169 0.12 -4.10 5.56
CA THR A 169 1.31 -3.40 5.06
C THR A 169 2.01 -2.64 6.17
N ALA A 170 1.26 -1.86 6.96
CA ALA A 170 1.80 -1.14 8.11
C ALA A 170 2.30 -2.08 9.22
N TRP A 171 1.59 -3.19 9.44
CA TRP A 171 2.01 -4.22 10.39
C TRP A 171 3.32 -4.87 9.97
N GLN A 172 3.42 -5.28 8.70
CA GLN A 172 4.66 -5.80 8.14
C GLN A 172 5.80 -4.79 8.28
N ALA A 173 5.54 -3.50 8.05
CA ALA A 173 6.55 -2.46 8.19
C ALA A 173 7.12 -2.39 9.61
N VAL A 174 6.27 -2.47 10.63
CA VAL A 174 6.68 -2.50 12.05
C VAL A 174 7.43 -3.79 12.39
N GLU A 175 6.94 -4.95 11.95
CA GLU A 175 7.61 -6.25 12.17
C GLU A 175 8.95 -6.35 11.44
N TYR A 176 9.07 -5.72 10.26
CA TYR A 176 10.31 -5.63 9.49
C TYR A 176 11.30 -4.65 10.12
N ALA A 177 10.81 -3.59 10.78
CA ALA A 177 11.66 -2.67 11.51
C ALA A 177 12.36 -3.36 12.69
N GLY A 178 11.83 -4.47 13.20
CA GLY A 178 12.49 -5.26 14.26
C GLY A 178 12.86 -4.39 15.47
N ILE A 179 11.93 -3.51 15.85
CA ILE A 179 12.15 -2.50 16.89
C ILE A 179 12.38 -3.24 18.22
N PRO A 180 13.49 -2.99 18.93
CA PRO A 180 13.73 -3.60 20.23
C PRO A 180 12.62 -3.24 21.24
N ASP A 181 12.42 -4.08 22.26
CA ASP A 181 11.48 -3.80 23.36
C ASP A 181 11.83 -2.46 24.02
N GLY A 182 10.85 -1.55 24.10
CA GLY A 182 11.06 -0.18 24.58
C GLY A 182 11.93 0.71 23.69
N GLY A 183 12.32 0.22 22.51
CA GLY A 183 13.11 0.93 21.51
C GLY A 183 12.33 2.01 20.77
N SER A 184 13.05 2.69 19.87
CA SER A 184 12.57 3.85 19.13
C SER A 184 12.54 3.61 17.62
N VAL A 185 11.52 4.14 16.96
CA VAL A 185 11.38 4.07 15.50
C VAL A 185 11.11 5.44 14.90
N THR A 186 11.81 5.76 13.81
CA THR A 186 11.41 6.87 12.95
C THR A 186 10.50 6.37 11.85
N VAL A 187 9.38 7.04 11.59
CA VAL A 187 8.52 6.75 10.44
C VAL A 187 8.61 7.91 9.45
N LEU A 188 9.15 7.64 8.26
CA LEU A 188 9.25 8.62 7.18
C LEU A 188 8.02 8.53 6.29
N GLY A 189 7.30 9.65 6.16
CA GLY A 189 6.04 9.75 5.46
C GLY A 189 4.85 9.38 6.35
N LEU A 190 3.83 10.23 6.37
CA LEU A 190 2.57 10.09 7.10
C LEU A 190 1.37 10.02 6.13
N GLY A 191 1.58 9.40 4.96
CA GLY A 191 0.45 8.86 4.18
C GLY A 191 -0.25 7.71 4.92
N PRO A 192 -1.24 7.04 4.31
CA PRO A 192 -1.98 5.96 4.96
C PRO A 192 -1.11 4.91 5.66
N ILE A 193 -0.10 4.39 4.97
CA ILE A 193 0.80 3.36 5.51
C ILE A 193 1.61 3.89 6.70
N GLY A 194 2.18 5.08 6.58
CA GLY A 194 3.01 5.67 7.63
C GLY A 194 2.25 6.10 8.88
N ASP A 195 1.05 6.68 8.72
CA ASP A 195 0.15 6.97 9.85
C ASP A 195 -0.21 5.66 10.56
N MET A 196 -0.65 4.64 9.83
CA MET A 196 -1.01 3.36 10.45
C MET A 196 0.21 2.64 11.08
N SER A 197 1.38 2.72 10.47
CA SER A 197 2.63 2.16 11.03
C SER A 197 2.98 2.84 12.35
N SER A 198 2.80 4.16 12.42
CA SER A 198 3.04 4.94 13.64
C SER A 198 2.08 4.55 14.77
N ARG A 199 0.80 4.30 14.43
CA ARG A 199 -0.21 3.82 15.40
C ARG A 199 0.11 2.42 15.91
N ILE A 200 0.46 1.50 15.00
CA ILE A 200 0.81 0.11 15.36
C ILE A 200 2.07 0.09 16.23
N ALA A 201 3.13 0.83 15.85
CA ALA A 201 4.36 0.89 16.65
C ALA A 201 4.11 1.47 18.05
N LYS A 202 3.27 2.51 18.16
CA LYS A 202 2.85 3.06 19.45
C LYS A 202 2.02 2.07 20.26
N HIS A 203 1.06 1.39 19.63
CA HIS A 203 0.25 0.35 20.27
C HIS A 203 1.12 -0.79 20.82
N ARG A 204 2.23 -1.09 20.16
CA ARG A 204 3.25 -2.06 20.59
C ARG A 204 4.20 -1.53 21.68
N GLY A 205 4.00 -0.30 22.16
CA GLY A 205 4.77 0.29 23.25
C GLY A 205 6.11 0.90 22.84
N HIS A 206 6.36 1.10 21.54
CA HIS A 206 7.58 1.75 21.06
C HIS A 206 7.45 3.27 21.06
N ARG A 207 8.59 3.97 21.19
CA ARG A 207 8.67 5.41 20.98
C ARG A 207 8.68 5.70 19.49
N VAL A 208 7.76 6.53 19.01
CA VAL A 208 7.61 6.83 17.57
C VAL A 208 7.90 8.30 17.29
N ILE A 209 8.83 8.56 16.38
CA ILE A 209 9.12 9.89 15.85
C ILE A 209 8.73 9.90 14.37
N ALA A 210 7.60 10.51 14.02
CA ALA A 210 7.12 10.55 12.65
C ALA A 210 7.58 11.81 11.91
N VAL A 211 7.88 11.69 10.63
CA VAL A 211 8.36 12.78 9.78
C VAL A 211 7.48 12.90 8.55
N ASP A 212 6.97 14.09 8.28
CA ASP A 212 6.29 14.44 7.03
C ASP A 212 6.50 15.95 6.74
N LEU A 213 6.03 16.42 5.60
CA LEU A 213 6.07 17.82 5.16
C LEU A 213 4.68 18.45 5.03
N VAL A 214 3.62 17.66 5.22
CA VAL A 214 2.22 18.09 5.11
C VAL A 214 1.66 18.37 6.51
N PRO A 215 1.34 19.65 6.85
CA PRO A 215 0.89 20.02 8.19
C PRO A 215 -0.32 19.22 8.70
N GLY A 216 -1.29 18.93 7.83
CA GLY A 216 -2.47 18.14 8.20
C GLY A 216 -2.14 16.70 8.61
N ARG A 217 -1.14 16.08 7.96
CA ARG A 217 -0.68 14.72 8.32
C ARG A 217 0.08 14.72 9.63
N LEU A 218 0.95 15.72 9.84
CA LEU A 218 1.66 15.93 11.10
C LEU A 218 0.68 16.15 12.27
N GLN A 219 -0.35 16.99 12.07
CA GLN A 219 -1.35 17.25 13.10
C GLN A 219 -2.15 15.99 13.44
N ARG A 220 -2.51 15.18 12.44
CA ARG A 220 -3.20 13.91 12.66
C ARG A 220 -2.37 12.94 13.50
N ALA A 221 -1.06 12.83 13.24
CA ALA A 221 -0.16 12.02 14.06
C ALA A 221 -0.03 12.58 15.50
N ARG A 222 0.07 13.90 15.68
CA ARG A 222 0.08 14.54 17.02
C ARG A 222 -1.19 14.23 17.81
N ASN A 223 -2.36 14.24 17.17
CA ASN A 223 -3.64 13.91 17.81
C ASN A 223 -3.67 12.46 18.33
N ASN A 224 -2.91 11.56 17.70
CA ASN A 224 -2.70 10.20 18.17
C ASN A 224 -1.56 10.08 19.20
N GLY A 225 -1.03 11.21 19.70
CA GLY A 225 0.05 11.30 20.68
C GLY A 225 1.38 10.71 20.18
N ILE A 226 1.69 10.91 18.90
CA ILE A 226 2.97 10.57 18.28
C ILE A 226 3.85 11.83 18.23
N GLU A 227 5.15 11.69 18.51
CA GLU A 227 6.12 12.78 18.33
C GLU A 227 6.32 13.02 16.83
N VAL A 228 6.35 14.28 16.39
CA VAL A 228 6.48 14.58 14.96
C VAL A 228 7.54 15.63 14.68
N LEU A 229 8.20 15.52 13.52
CA LEU A 229 9.10 16.51 12.96
C LEU A 229 8.59 16.96 11.59
N ASP A 230 8.54 18.27 11.36
CA ASP A 230 8.20 18.85 10.05
C ASP A 230 9.47 18.97 9.20
N LEU A 231 9.52 18.28 8.07
CA LEU A 231 10.67 18.31 7.17
C LEU A 231 10.96 19.73 6.62
N ASN A 232 9.97 20.63 6.60
CA ASN A 232 10.18 22.01 6.17
C ASN A 232 10.96 22.85 7.18
N GLU A 233 11.03 22.43 8.44
CA GLU A 233 11.70 23.14 9.53
C GLU A 233 13.16 22.66 9.73
N HIS A 234 13.53 21.54 9.14
CA HIS A 234 14.84 20.91 9.34
C HIS A 234 15.59 20.70 8.04
N LYS A 235 16.79 21.29 7.93
CA LYS A 235 17.67 21.10 6.76
C LYS A 235 18.25 19.69 6.67
N VAL A 236 18.54 19.07 7.82
CA VAL A 236 19.09 17.72 7.94
C VAL A 236 18.29 16.99 9.02
N ILE A 237 17.31 16.20 8.60
CA ILE A 237 16.39 15.52 9.52
C ILE A 237 17.10 14.56 10.47
N GLY A 238 18.21 13.95 10.04
CA GLY A 238 18.99 13.04 10.87
C GLY A 238 19.63 13.72 12.08
N ASP A 239 20.03 14.99 11.97
CA ASP A 239 20.59 15.73 13.11
C ASP A 239 19.51 15.98 14.17
N ALA A 240 18.32 16.42 13.75
CA ALA A 240 17.19 16.60 14.65
C ALA A 240 16.81 15.29 15.37
N ILE A 241 16.81 14.16 14.66
CA ILE A 241 16.53 12.87 15.29
C ILE A 241 17.65 12.45 16.24
N ARG A 242 18.91 12.69 15.90
CA ARG A 242 20.05 12.43 16.80
C ARG A 242 19.95 13.26 18.09
N GLU A 243 19.55 14.53 18.00
CA GLU A 243 19.29 15.37 19.19
C GLU A 243 18.21 14.77 20.11
N MET A 244 17.18 14.13 19.54
CA MET A 244 16.11 13.47 20.28
C MET A 244 16.47 12.06 20.80
N THR A 245 17.63 11.51 20.41
CA THR A 245 18.01 10.09 20.62
C THR A 245 19.44 9.94 21.14
N ASP A 246 19.89 10.87 21.99
CA ASP A 246 21.22 10.88 22.63
C ASP A 246 22.39 10.77 21.64
N GLY A 247 22.25 11.39 20.46
CA GLY A 247 23.24 11.40 19.40
C GLY A 247 23.32 10.12 18.56
N ARG A 248 22.49 9.10 18.85
CA ARG A 248 22.60 7.78 18.20
C ARG A 248 21.83 7.67 16.88
N GLY A 249 20.66 8.30 16.81
CA GLY A 249 19.62 7.93 15.85
C GLY A 249 18.64 6.92 16.46
N THR A 250 17.50 6.71 15.80
CA THR A 250 16.50 5.72 16.23
C THR A 250 16.99 4.29 16.00
N ASP A 251 16.46 3.33 16.78
CA ASP A 251 16.81 1.90 16.65
C ASP A 251 16.45 1.36 15.28
N SER A 252 15.30 1.80 14.78
CA SER A 252 14.78 1.41 13.48
C SER A 252 14.20 2.59 12.72
N VAL A 253 14.14 2.47 11.40
CA VAL A 253 13.44 3.43 10.55
C VAL A 253 12.48 2.69 9.62
N ILE A 254 11.26 3.20 9.48
CA ILE A 254 10.28 2.77 8.49
C ILE A 254 10.24 3.83 7.39
N ASP A 255 10.58 3.45 6.16
CA ASP A 255 10.35 4.27 4.97
C ASP A 255 8.99 3.90 4.36
N ALA A 256 8.00 4.77 4.56
CA ALA A 256 6.67 4.67 3.98
C ALA A 256 6.42 5.74 2.90
N VAL A 257 7.49 6.23 2.24
CA VAL A 257 7.43 7.23 1.15
C VAL A 257 7.62 6.57 -0.22
N GLY A 258 8.72 5.84 -0.42
CA GLY A 258 9.06 5.26 -1.72
C GLY A 258 9.45 6.28 -2.80
N MET A 259 9.23 5.91 -4.06
CA MET A 259 9.68 6.61 -5.28
C MET A 259 9.22 8.08 -5.43
N GLU A 260 8.23 8.53 -4.66
CA GLU A 260 7.69 9.90 -4.71
C GLU A 260 8.30 10.89 -3.69
N ALA A 261 9.49 10.59 -3.15
CA ALA A 261 10.16 11.52 -2.23
C ALA A 261 10.27 12.93 -2.83
N HIS A 262 9.81 13.96 -2.12
CA HIS A 262 9.89 15.33 -2.63
C HIS A 262 11.33 15.83 -2.45
N GLY A 263 12.01 16.29 -3.52
CA GLY A 263 13.35 16.87 -3.33
C GLY A 263 14.32 17.05 -4.50
N SER A 264 14.08 16.53 -5.72
CA SER A 264 15.02 16.74 -6.84
C SER A 264 14.38 17.50 -8.02
N PRO A 265 14.81 18.75 -8.30
CA PRO A 265 14.45 19.47 -9.53
C PRO A 265 14.86 18.71 -10.80
N PHE A 266 15.94 17.93 -10.75
CA PHE A 266 16.48 17.18 -11.89
C PHE A 266 15.60 15.95 -12.24
N GLY A 267 15.05 15.28 -11.23
CA GLY A 267 14.11 14.17 -11.43
C GLY A 267 12.80 14.61 -12.09
N LYS A 268 12.30 15.82 -11.79
CA LYS A 268 11.09 16.36 -12.44
C LYS A 268 11.25 16.51 -13.96
N LEU A 269 12.43 16.92 -14.44
CA LEU A 269 12.69 17.09 -15.86
C LEU A 269 12.81 15.76 -16.60
N ALA A 270 13.51 14.77 -16.02
CA ALA A 270 13.60 13.42 -16.58
C ALA A 270 12.21 12.74 -16.66
N HIS A 271 11.38 12.88 -15.61
CA HIS A 271 9.99 12.39 -15.57
C HIS A 271 9.05 13.10 -16.55
N GLN A 272 9.31 14.37 -16.89
CA GLN A 272 8.56 15.08 -17.92
C GLN A 272 8.96 14.64 -19.33
N MET A 273 10.25 14.33 -19.53
CA MET A 273 10.75 13.86 -20.83
C MET A 273 10.34 12.42 -21.14
N THR A 274 10.21 11.54 -20.15
CA THR A 274 9.69 10.17 -20.35
C THR A 274 8.24 10.16 -20.84
N GLY A 275 7.41 11.07 -20.35
CA GLY A 275 6.01 11.20 -20.78
C GLY A 275 5.80 11.72 -22.20
N LEU A 276 6.87 12.11 -22.91
CA LEU A 276 6.84 12.52 -24.32
C LEU A 276 7.34 11.42 -25.26
N LEU A 277 7.87 10.32 -24.71
CA LEU A 277 8.34 9.17 -25.48
C LEU A 277 7.15 8.24 -25.80
N PRO A 278 7.21 7.50 -26.92
CA PRO A 278 6.28 6.39 -27.16
C PRO A 278 6.32 5.38 -26.01
N ASP A 279 5.18 4.82 -25.62
CA ASP A 279 5.04 3.99 -24.40
C ASP A 279 6.05 2.84 -24.34
N ALA A 280 6.27 2.12 -25.45
CA ALA A 280 7.25 1.04 -25.51
C ALA A 280 8.70 1.49 -25.22
N VAL A 281 9.04 2.73 -25.61
CA VAL A 281 10.36 3.31 -25.34
C VAL A 281 10.44 3.81 -23.90
N ALA A 282 9.38 4.44 -23.41
CA ALA A 282 9.28 4.90 -22.03
C ALA A 282 9.38 3.73 -21.03
N ALA A 283 8.63 2.65 -21.27
CA ALA A 283 8.65 1.42 -20.46
C ALA A 283 10.06 0.83 -20.39
N ARG A 284 10.71 0.61 -21.55
CA ARG A 284 12.07 0.07 -21.61
C ARG A 284 13.12 0.97 -20.93
N MET A 285 12.95 2.28 -20.99
CA MET A 285 13.86 3.22 -20.33
C MET A 285 13.65 3.20 -18.81
N MET A 286 12.40 3.13 -18.33
CA MET A 286 12.08 2.96 -16.91
C MET A 286 12.61 1.64 -16.35
N GLU A 287 12.56 0.56 -17.13
CA GLU A 287 13.13 -0.73 -16.76
C GLU A 287 14.65 -0.71 -16.66
N THR A 288 15.35 0.20 -17.34
CA THR A 288 16.82 0.17 -17.43
C THR A 288 17.53 1.31 -16.70
N ALA A 289 16.83 2.39 -16.36
CA ALA A 289 17.38 3.55 -15.66
C ALA A 289 16.92 3.62 -14.20
N GLY A 290 17.75 4.21 -13.32
CA GLY A 290 17.31 4.60 -11.98
C GLY A 290 16.39 5.82 -12.07
N VAL A 291 15.12 5.66 -11.70
CA VAL A 291 14.10 6.73 -11.78
C VAL A 291 13.56 7.13 -10.41
N ASP A 292 14.01 6.45 -9.35
CA ASP A 292 13.50 6.63 -8.00
C ASP A 292 14.12 7.86 -7.33
N ARG A 293 13.31 8.53 -6.51
CA ARG A 293 13.78 9.61 -5.66
C ARG A 293 14.26 9.03 -4.33
N LEU A 294 15.55 8.68 -4.27
CA LEU A 294 16.18 7.99 -3.13
C LEU A 294 16.33 8.82 -1.84
N HIS A 295 15.73 10.01 -1.76
CA HIS A 295 15.92 10.90 -0.61
C HIS A 295 15.38 10.31 0.70
N ALA A 296 14.24 9.62 0.64
CA ALA A 296 13.67 8.94 1.81
C ALA A 296 14.57 7.78 2.27
N LEU A 297 15.02 6.93 1.34
CA LEU A 297 15.97 5.85 1.60
C LEU A 297 17.27 6.38 2.24
N TYR A 298 17.89 7.41 1.66
CA TYR A 298 19.12 7.98 2.21
C TYR A 298 18.92 8.63 3.57
N SER A 299 17.77 9.29 3.78
CA SER A 299 17.42 9.81 5.10
C SER A 299 17.28 8.66 6.09
N ALA A 300 16.62 7.56 5.72
CA ALA A 300 16.50 6.39 6.60
C ALA A 300 17.87 5.80 6.97
N ILE A 301 18.79 5.69 5.98
CA ILE A 301 20.16 5.23 6.19
C ILE A 301 20.95 6.19 7.07
N ASP A 302 20.76 7.51 6.96
CA ASP A 302 21.41 8.50 7.82
C ASP A 302 20.89 8.44 9.27
N ILE A 303 19.56 8.41 9.41
CA ILE A 303 18.82 8.47 10.67
C ILE A 303 19.08 7.24 11.54
N VAL A 304 19.00 6.04 10.97
CA VAL A 304 19.04 4.80 11.74
C VAL A 304 20.36 4.70 12.51
N ARG A 305 20.34 4.28 13.77
CA ARG A 305 21.59 4.12 14.52
C ARG A 305 22.48 3.05 13.90
N ARG A 306 23.76 3.04 14.29
CA ARG A 306 24.67 1.92 13.99
C ARG A 306 24.09 0.61 14.57
N GLY A 307 24.12 -0.45 13.76
CA GLY A 307 23.53 -1.76 14.05
C GLY A 307 22.00 -1.78 14.07
N GLY A 308 21.34 -0.75 13.54
CA GLY A 308 19.87 -0.66 13.47
C GLY A 308 19.29 -1.25 12.18
N THR A 309 17.97 -1.16 12.06
CA THR A 309 17.20 -1.77 10.97
C THR A 309 16.42 -0.73 10.19
N VAL A 310 16.45 -0.81 8.86
CA VAL A 310 15.56 -0.05 7.99
C VAL A 310 14.55 -0.99 7.35
N SER A 311 13.29 -0.68 7.57
CA SER A 311 12.13 -1.31 6.95
C SER A 311 11.65 -0.47 5.78
N LEU A 312 11.90 -0.94 4.55
CA LEU A 312 11.50 -0.25 3.33
C LEU A 312 10.18 -0.85 2.85
N ILE A 313 9.08 -0.14 3.11
CA ILE A 313 7.73 -0.55 2.72
C ILE A 313 7.17 0.33 1.58
N GLY A 314 7.71 1.53 1.41
CA GLY A 314 7.46 2.35 0.23
C GLY A 314 7.96 1.66 -1.06
N VAL A 315 7.25 1.89 -2.16
CA VAL A 315 7.56 1.25 -3.45
C VAL A 315 8.81 1.90 -4.06
N TYR A 316 9.76 1.05 -4.45
CA TYR A 316 10.94 1.39 -5.27
C TYR A 316 10.91 0.52 -6.52
N SER A 317 11.26 1.09 -7.66
CA SER A 317 11.15 0.47 -8.99
C SER A 317 12.41 0.65 -9.86
N GLY A 318 13.37 1.48 -9.43
CA GLY A 318 14.59 1.75 -10.17
C GLY A 318 15.53 0.55 -10.18
N GLN A 319 15.90 0.08 -11.38
CA GLN A 319 16.81 -1.07 -11.51
C GLN A 319 18.30 -0.71 -11.31
N ALA A 320 18.67 0.57 -11.37
CA ALA A 320 20.06 1.03 -11.34
C ALA A 320 20.30 2.14 -10.30
N ASP A 321 19.63 2.04 -9.16
CA ASP A 321 19.71 3.04 -8.11
C ASP A 321 21.05 2.98 -7.34
N PRO A 322 21.77 4.11 -7.19
CA PRO A 322 23.03 4.12 -6.46
C PRO A 322 22.80 3.82 -4.96
N MET A 323 23.52 2.83 -4.43
CA MET A 323 23.44 2.45 -3.02
C MET A 323 24.71 2.84 -2.25
N PRO A 324 24.62 3.46 -1.05
CA PRO A 324 25.77 3.88 -0.26
C PRO A 324 26.37 2.70 0.50
N MET A 325 26.96 1.75 -0.23
CA MET A 325 27.45 0.47 0.32
C MET A 325 28.46 0.62 1.44
N LEU A 326 29.35 1.62 1.37
CA LEU A 326 30.30 1.93 2.44
C LEU A 326 29.57 2.24 3.75
N THR A 327 28.56 3.12 3.70
CA THR A 327 27.78 3.52 4.88
C THR A 327 26.95 2.36 5.42
N LEU A 328 26.28 1.60 4.54
CA LEU A 328 25.50 0.43 4.94
C LEU A 328 26.36 -0.60 5.67
N PHE A 329 27.55 -0.90 5.12
CA PHE A 329 28.49 -1.85 5.70
C PHE A 329 29.08 -1.32 7.03
N ASP A 330 29.57 -0.09 7.06
CA ASP A 330 30.19 0.52 8.24
C ASP A 330 29.19 0.68 9.41
N LYS A 331 27.94 1.06 9.11
CA LYS A 331 26.88 1.15 10.11
C LYS A 331 26.28 -0.21 10.46
N GLN A 332 26.63 -1.30 9.78
CA GLN A 332 26.04 -2.63 9.96
C GLN A 332 24.51 -2.61 9.87
N ILE A 333 23.97 -1.89 8.87
CA ILE A 333 22.53 -1.70 8.72
C ILE A 333 21.88 -2.99 8.21
N GLN A 334 20.79 -3.39 8.85
CA GLN A 334 19.88 -4.42 8.33
C GLN A 334 18.82 -3.76 7.46
N LEU A 335 18.65 -4.25 6.23
CA LEU A 335 17.58 -3.81 5.33
C LEU A 335 16.55 -4.92 5.17
N ARG A 336 15.27 -4.62 5.43
CA ARG A 336 14.13 -5.52 5.18
C ARG A 336 13.11 -4.79 4.32
N MET A 337 12.62 -5.44 3.27
CA MET A 337 11.80 -4.79 2.25
C MET A 337 10.90 -5.78 1.52
N GLY A 338 9.93 -5.24 0.78
CA GLY A 338 9.07 -6.02 -0.12
C GLY A 338 7.59 -5.71 0.07
N GLN A 339 6.79 -6.15 -0.92
CA GLN A 339 5.34 -6.06 -0.85
C GLN A 339 4.79 -6.80 0.39
N ALA A 340 3.65 -6.35 0.90
CA ALA A 340 3.06 -6.93 2.09
C ALA A 340 2.45 -8.31 1.83
N ASN A 341 2.86 -9.28 2.64
CA ASN A 341 2.30 -10.62 2.65
C ASN A 341 1.01 -10.63 3.50
N VAL A 342 -0.03 -9.96 3.03
CA VAL A 342 -1.27 -9.62 3.80
C VAL A 342 -1.83 -10.78 4.65
N LYS A 343 -1.99 -11.97 4.05
CA LYS A 343 -2.53 -13.15 4.75
C LYS A 343 -1.69 -13.57 5.96
N ARG A 344 -0.36 -13.38 5.92
CA ARG A 344 0.56 -13.65 7.05
C ARG A 344 0.17 -12.92 8.33
N TRP A 345 -0.37 -11.71 8.20
CA TRP A 345 -0.63 -10.82 9.33
C TRP A 345 -2.09 -10.77 9.75
N SER A 346 -2.99 -11.35 8.94
CA SER A 346 -4.43 -11.22 9.11
C SER A 346 -4.92 -11.71 10.47
N ASP A 347 -4.43 -12.87 10.92
CA ASP A 347 -4.84 -13.47 12.20
C ASP A 347 -4.35 -12.64 13.40
N ALA A 348 -3.20 -11.99 13.29
CA ALA A 348 -2.66 -11.13 14.34
C ALA A 348 -3.39 -9.78 14.44
N ILE A 349 -3.95 -9.30 13.33
CA ILE A 349 -4.66 -8.02 13.24
C ILE A 349 -6.15 -8.19 13.54
N MET A 350 -6.76 -9.33 13.19
CA MET A 350 -8.19 -9.58 13.33
C MET A 350 -8.74 -9.24 14.73
N PRO A 351 -8.10 -9.63 15.85
CA PRO A 351 -8.59 -9.25 17.18
C PRO A 351 -8.65 -7.73 17.41
N LEU A 352 -7.73 -6.96 16.82
CA LEU A 352 -7.68 -5.51 17.00
C LEU A 352 -8.79 -4.78 16.24
N VAL A 353 -9.19 -5.30 15.09
CA VAL A 353 -10.29 -4.71 14.31
C VAL A 353 -11.66 -5.11 14.85
N LEU A 354 -11.75 -6.27 15.53
CA LEU A 354 -12.94 -6.70 16.25
C LEU A 354 -13.10 -6.02 17.61
N ASP A 355 -12.01 -5.55 18.21
CA ASP A 355 -12.04 -4.88 19.51
C ASP A 355 -12.90 -3.59 19.45
N PRO A 356 -14.01 -3.52 20.21
CA PRO A 356 -14.85 -2.33 20.27
C PRO A 356 -14.10 -1.07 20.70
N ALA A 357 -12.98 -1.19 21.43
CA ALA A 357 -12.14 -0.06 21.83
C ALA A 357 -11.43 0.62 20.64
N ASP A 358 -11.40 -0.01 19.46
CA ASP A 358 -10.70 0.47 18.27
C ASP A 358 -9.27 0.93 18.56
N PRO A 359 -8.39 0.05 19.06
CA PRO A 359 -7.07 0.43 19.55
C PRO A 359 -6.16 1.07 18.47
N LEU A 360 -6.50 0.91 17.19
CA LEU A 360 -5.78 1.49 16.05
C LEU A 360 -6.53 2.68 15.40
N GLY A 361 -7.75 2.98 15.84
CA GLY A 361 -8.56 4.08 15.32
C GLY A 361 -8.94 3.89 13.85
N VAL A 362 -9.30 2.67 13.44
CA VAL A 362 -9.62 2.33 12.05
C VAL A 362 -10.95 2.93 11.60
N GLU A 363 -11.93 3.10 12.48
CA GLU A 363 -13.24 3.68 12.10
C GLU A 363 -13.12 5.14 11.69
N THR A 364 -12.19 5.87 12.31
CA THR A 364 -11.90 7.27 11.98
C THR A 364 -10.74 7.43 11.00
N PHE A 365 -10.26 6.31 10.44
CA PHE A 365 -9.09 6.33 9.59
C PHE A 365 -9.38 6.99 8.24
N ALA A 366 -10.47 6.62 7.57
CA ALA A 366 -10.91 7.27 6.35
C ALA A 366 -11.33 8.72 6.60
N THR A 367 -10.69 9.63 5.87
CA THR A 367 -11.03 11.06 5.85
C THR A 367 -12.25 11.36 4.98
N HIS A 368 -12.47 10.56 3.94
CA HIS A 368 -13.54 10.76 2.97
C HIS A 368 -14.19 9.42 2.64
N ARG A 369 -15.52 9.44 2.49
CA ARG A 369 -16.35 8.34 2.00
C ARG A 369 -17.20 8.93 0.89
N VAL A 370 -17.01 8.48 -0.35
CA VAL A 370 -17.66 9.07 -1.53
C VAL A 370 -18.23 7.97 -2.44
N PRO A 371 -19.28 8.25 -3.22
CA PRO A 371 -19.75 7.33 -4.26
C PRO A 371 -18.65 7.03 -5.29
N LEU A 372 -18.75 5.89 -5.98
CA LEU A 372 -17.78 5.54 -7.03
C LEU A 372 -17.75 6.59 -8.16
N ASP A 373 -18.88 7.20 -8.50
CA ASP A 373 -18.98 8.24 -9.54
C ASP A 373 -18.08 9.48 -9.26
N GLU A 374 -17.70 9.72 -8.00
CA GLU A 374 -16.80 10.81 -7.59
C GLU A 374 -15.31 10.43 -7.61
N ALA A 375 -14.97 9.18 -7.96
CA ALA A 375 -13.60 8.70 -7.98
C ALA A 375 -12.62 9.57 -8.79
N PRO A 376 -12.94 10.07 -10.01
CA PRO A 376 -12.04 10.95 -10.74
C PRO A 376 -11.67 12.22 -9.97
N GLN A 377 -12.63 12.83 -9.28
CA GLN A 377 -12.38 14.00 -8.43
C GLN A 377 -11.52 13.63 -7.22
N ALA A 378 -11.83 12.50 -6.57
CA ALA A 378 -11.06 12.02 -5.42
C ALA A 378 -9.59 11.76 -5.77
N TYR A 379 -9.30 11.14 -6.93
CA TYR A 379 -7.93 10.94 -7.43
C TYR A 379 -7.19 12.28 -7.62
N SER A 380 -7.85 13.25 -8.26
CA SER A 380 -7.28 14.60 -8.44
C SER A 380 -7.00 15.29 -7.09
N SER A 381 -7.96 15.30 -6.16
CA SER A 381 -7.77 15.92 -4.85
C SER A 381 -6.69 15.21 -4.03
N PHE A 382 -6.64 13.87 -4.08
CA PHE A 382 -5.63 13.07 -3.38
C PHE A 382 -4.22 13.33 -3.91
N GLN A 383 -4.05 13.39 -5.24
CA GLN A 383 -2.79 13.74 -5.89
C GLN A 383 -2.31 15.14 -5.50
N LYS A 384 -3.23 16.12 -5.50
CA LYS A 384 -2.92 17.52 -5.17
C LYS A 384 -2.79 17.78 -3.67
N LYS A 385 -3.04 16.76 -2.84
CA LYS A 385 -3.07 16.85 -1.37
C LYS A 385 -4.06 17.94 -0.90
N GLN A 386 -5.18 18.07 -1.60
CA GLN A 386 -6.24 19.03 -1.29
C GLN A 386 -7.23 18.44 -0.29
N ASP A 387 -8.03 19.31 0.33
CA ASP A 387 -9.18 18.96 1.17
C ASP A 387 -8.85 18.09 2.40
N GLY A 388 -7.56 17.99 2.76
CA GLY A 388 -7.10 17.15 3.87
C GLY A 388 -7.25 15.65 3.62
N ALA A 389 -7.37 15.21 2.35
CA ALA A 389 -7.50 13.79 2.02
C ALA A 389 -6.25 13.00 2.44
N VAL A 390 -6.45 12.03 3.35
CA VAL A 390 -5.42 11.06 3.75
C VAL A 390 -5.81 9.67 3.29
N LYS A 391 -7.05 9.26 3.55
CA LYS A 391 -7.61 7.99 3.09
C LYS A 391 -9.02 8.21 2.57
N VAL A 392 -9.28 7.74 1.36
CA VAL A 392 -10.58 7.80 0.69
C VAL A 392 -11.12 6.38 0.57
N LEU A 393 -12.40 6.21 0.86
CA LEU A 393 -13.15 4.99 0.60
C LEU A 393 -14.26 5.29 -0.39
N PHE A 394 -14.38 4.46 -1.42
CA PHE A 394 -15.46 4.49 -2.38
C PHE A 394 -16.58 3.55 -1.94
N GLN A 395 -17.83 4.01 -2.10
CA GLN A 395 -19.04 3.23 -1.89
C GLN A 395 -19.72 2.99 -3.25
N PRO A 396 -19.48 1.84 -3.90
CA PRO A 396 -19.92 1.63 -5.29
C PRO A 396 -21.43 1.60 -5.51
N HIS A 397 -22.21 1.41 -4.45
CA HIS A 397 -23.67 1.28 -4.50
C HIS A 397 -24.41 2.37 -3.69
N ALA A 398 -23.73 3.47 -3.36
CA ALA A 398 -24.29 4.59 -2.58
C ALA A 398 -25.10 5.59 -3.41
#